data_AF-A0A5K7ZIU4-F1
#
_entry.id   AF-A0A5K7ZIU4-F1
#
_cell.length_a   1.000
_cell.length_b   1.000
_cell.length_c   1.000
_cell.angle_alpha   90.00
_cell.angle_beta   90.00
_cell.angle_gamma   90.00
#
_symmetry.space_group_name_H-M   'P 1'
#
loop_
_entity.id
_entity.type
_entity.pdbx_description
1 polymer ?
#
loop_
_entity_poly.entity_id
_entity_poly.type
_entity_poly.pdbx_seq_one_letter_code
_entity_poly.pdbx_strand_id
1 'polypeptide(L)'
;MIGYLSDENNNGEEVAFKMEKGIQRNSNHFFSLKYKGDQKAYKNDENRPFMFATLEQSGSNFFTFDFFVKDGVWKAYDYHVSGISIANHQQSDFRDILVKDSPERLLEKLQKEINKQNYEAHLKKTSVTKTPKKVPLLKPDSFDARELNYETELTALFLGDFNNARLKPDSVIVSAIYKNYLEAYGKHCDACLPGNKVPITVSKCAKERITRDIWGNESSSCIEWVEVPTGLFADPRLYNSSNRLSYDAGIGMAFKGIGSDAFSVRGDIDDAVSLGNDMDQLVRQNGCQSAALKRFERNLYRFVEKQPPLRLPGKETLASIHEKVKINLDSDHLNLAKLLDDLITENSKGWSLSRYNRGTISRIKVQAKNEDGSPRSVHASYRFTSLGKPYSGNVRLTFYDGIPQCLYFYDAPRTCRHPSPRIVRDYEKGRYLK
;
A
#
# COMPACT_ATOMS: atom_id res chain seq x y z
N MET A 1 28.69 11.07 -20.59
CA MET A 1 27.79 12.19 -20.27
C MET A 1 27.20 11.88 -18.90
N ILE A 2 27.54 12.70 -17.90
CA ILE A 2 27.43 12.43 -16.46
C ILE A 2 26.27 13.30 -15.94
N GLY A 3 25.33 12.72 -15.19
CA GLY A 3 24.23 13.46 -14.56
C GLY A 3 24.53 13.73 -13.09
N TYR A 4 24.46 14.98 -12.67
CA TYR A 4 24.81 15.46 -11.33
C TYR A 4 23.55 15.76 -10.50
N LEU A 5 23.63 15.54 -9.18
CA LEU A 5 22.66 16.02 -8.17
C LEU A 5 23.36 17.13 -7.37
N SER A 6 22.81 18.35 -7.36
CA SER A 6 23.27 19.44 -6.49
C SER A 6 22.24 19.71 -5.39
N ASP A 7 22.70 19.72 -4.13
CA ASP A 7 21.98 20.24 -2.96
C ASP A 7 22.65 21.58 -2.58
N GLU A 8 21.86 22.66 -2.48
CA GLU A 8 22.35 24.05 -2.42
C GLU A 8 22.88 24.50 -1.03
N ASN A 9 22.99 23.63 -0.02
CA ASN A 9 23.32 24.09 1.33
C ASN A 9 24.39 23.27 2.07
N ASN A 10 25.51 22.97 1.41
CA ASN A 10 26.76 22.77 2.16
C ASN A 10 28.01 23.04 1.31
N ASN A 11 28.97 23.70 1.94
CA ASN A 11 30.20 24.22 1.35
C ASN A 11 31.02 23.12 0.64
N GLY A 12 30.91 23.05 -0.68
CA GLY A 12 32.04 22.80 -1.58
C GLY A 12 32.75 21.45 -1.53
N GLU A 13 32.22 20.41 -0.90
CA GLU A 13 32.72 19.04 -1.06
C GLU A 13 31.87 18.26 -2.07
N GLU A 14 32.43 18.08 -3.28
CA GLU A 14 31.95 17.12 -4.27
C GLU A 14 32.01 15.70 -3.68
N VAL A 15 30.86 15.07 -3.45
CA VAL A 15 30.83 13.61 -3.25
C VAL A 15 30.84 12.94 -4.63
N ALA A 16 32.03 12.84 -5.20
CA ALA A 16 32.27 12.02 -6.37
C ALA A 16 32.36 10.53 -5.98
N PHE A 17 31.48 9.70 -6.52
CA PHE A 17 31.73 8.26 -6.56
C PHE A 17 32.76 7.98 -7.65
N LYS A 18 34.04 8.07 -7.30
CA LYS A 18 35.15 7.69 -8.16
C LYS A 18 35.45 6.22 -7.94
N MET A 19 35.11 5.35 -8.89
CA MET A 19 35.73 4.02 -8.95
C MET A 19 37.13 4.18 -9.54
N GLU A 20 38.16 4.01 -8.72
CA GLU A 20 39.54 4.07 -9.18
C GLU A 20 39.84 2.91 -10.14
N LYS A 21 40.44 3.26 -11.28
CA LYS A 21 41.06 2.31 -12.21
C LYS A 21 42.24 1.64 -11.51
N GLY A 22 42.09 0.37 -11.18
CA GLY A 22 43.17 -0.44 -10.61
C GLY A 22 42.69 -1.80 -10.16
N ILE A 23 42.26 -2.63 -11.10
CA ILE A 23 42.02 -4.06 -10.83
C ILE A 23 43.40 -4.69 -10.60
N GLN A 24 43.73 -4.95 -9.33
CA GLN A 24 44.63 -6.05 -8.98
C GLN A 24 43.90 -7.02 -8.06
N ARG A 25 43.90 -8.28 -8.52
CA ARG A 25 43.40 -9.46 -7.82
C ARG A 25 43.96 -9.49 -6.40
N ASN A 26 43.12 -9.21 -5.41
CA ASN A 26 43.17 -9.92 -4.15
C ASN A 26 41.75 -10.09 -3.61
N SER A 27 41.52 -11.31 -3.16
CA SER A 27 40.29 -11.92 -2.71
C SER A 27 39.60 -11.12 -1.60
N ASN A 28 38.26 -11.09 -1.68
CA ASN A 28 37.27 -10.57 -0.73
C ASN A 28 36.62 -9.24 -1.14
N HIS A 29 35.57 -9.32 -1.97
CA HIS A 29 34.71 -8.19 -2.31
C HIS A 29 33.25 -8.52 -1.97
N PHE A 30 32.76 -7.95 -0.87
CA PHE A 30 31.34 -7.89 -0.50
C PHE A 30 30.89 -6.42 -0.64
N PHE A 31 29.65 -6.19 -1.08
CA PHE A 31 28.99 -4.88 -0.94
C PHE A 31 27.88 -4.98 0.11
N SER A 32 27.76 -3.97 0.96
CA SER A 32 26.74 -3.91 2.01
C SER A 32 25.83 -2.69 1.81
N LEU A 33 24.53 -2.93 1.69
CA LEU A 33 23.49 -1.90 1.85
C LEU A 33 22.96 -2.01 3.28
N LYS A 34 23.23 -0.97 4.09
CA LYS A 34 22.92 -0.94 5.51
C LYS A 34 21.50 -0.38 5.71
N TYR A 35 20.50 -1.25 5.89
CA TYR A 35 19.25 -0.87 6.52
C TYR A 35 19.15 -1.58 7.87
N LYS A 36 19.03 -0.81 8.95
CA LYS A 36 19.39 -1.22 10.33
C LYS A 36 18.63 -2.46 10.80
N GLY A 37 19.36 -3.55 11.05
CA GLY A 37 18.93 -4.62 11.96
C GLY A 37 19.44 -6.00 11.61
N ASP A 38 19.29 -6.39 10.35
CA ASP A 38 19.70 -7.72 9.90
C ASP A 38 20.88 -7.55 8.96
N GLN A 39 22.07 -8.02 9.37
CA GLN A 39 23.11 -8.33 8.41
C GLN A 39 22.65 -9.56 7.61
N LYS A 40 22.03 -9.33 6.45
CA LYS A 40 22.06 -10.31 5.37
C LYS A 40 23.24 -9.97 4.48
N ALA A 41 24.21 -10.87 4.41
CA ALA A 41 25.35 -10.75 3.50
C ALA A 41 24.86 -10.96 2.06
N TYR A 42 25.21 -10.03 1.16
CA TYR A 42 24.93 -10.13 -0.27
C TYR A 42 26.22 -10.54 -0.97
N LYS A 43 26.17 -11.63 -1.74
CA LYS A 43 27.30 -12.14 -2.49
C LYS A 43 27.17 -11.74 -3.95
N ASN A 44 28.21 -11.09 -4.47
CA ASN A 44 28.37 -10.88 -5.89
C ASN A 44 28.88 -12.21 -6.48
N ASP A 45 28.16 -12.80 -7.43
CA ASP A 45 28.63 -13.99 -8.15
C ASP A 45 29.58 -13.49 -9.25
N GLU A 46 30.88 -13.77 -9.13
CA GLU A 46 31.94 -13.18 -9.97
C GLU A 46 31.79 -13.44 -11.48
N ASN A 47 30.79 -14.23 -11.89
CA ASN A 47 30.44 -14.47 -13.28
C ASN A 47 29.08 -13.93 -13.75
N ARG A 48 28.23 -13.31 -12.91
CA ARG A 48 26.99 -12.63 -13.38
C ARG A 48 26.50 -11.48 -12.46
N PRO A 49 25.97 -10.38 -13.01
CA PRO A 49 25.74 -9.14 -12.29
C PRO A 49 24.38 -9.07 -11.55
N PHE A 50 23.94 -10.13 -10.87
CA PHE A 50 22.59 -10.20 -10.28
C PHE A 50 22.57 -10.02 -8.75
N MET A 51 21.60 -9.25 -8.23
CA MET A 51 21.31 -9.10 -6.79
C MET A 51 19.82 -9.40 -6.52
N PHE A 52 19.51 -10.00 -5.36
CA PHE A 52 18.15 -10.36 -4.92
C PHE A 52 17.83 -9.73 -3.55
N ALA A 53 16.61 -9.22 -3.37
CA ALA A 53 16.10 -8.75 -2.08
C ALA A 53 14.67 -9.25 -1.85
N THR A 54 14.42 -9.98 -0.75
CA THR A 54 13.10 -10.54 -0.38
C THR A 54 12.63 -9.99 0.97
N LEU A 55 11.39 -9.51 1.02
CA LEU A 55 10.69 -9.10 2.25
C LEU A 55 9.57 -10.12 2.59
N GLU A 56 9.73 -10.86 3.68
CA GLU A 56 8.78 -11.85 4.19
C GLU A 56 8.13 -11.39 5.50
N GLN A 57 6.80 -11.58 5.63
CA GLN A 57 6.10 -11.52 6.92
C GLN A 57 4.96 -12.56 6.96
N SER A 58 4.90 -13.37 8.01
CA SER A 58 3.84 -14.37 8.26
C SER A 58 3.63 -15.39 7.12
N GLY A 59 4.70 -15.93 6.54
CA GLY A 59 4.63 -17.03 5.57
C GLY A 59 4.08 -16.65 4.19
N SER A 60 3.99 -15.36 3.88
CA SER A 60 3.61 -14.85 2.56
C SER A 60 4.70 -13.91 2.03
N ASN A 61 5.19 -14.18 0.81
CA ASN A 61 6.17 -13.34 0.12
C ASN A 61 5.47 -12.09 -0.41
N PHE A 62 5.90 -10.90 0.02
CA PHE A 62 5.27 -9.67 -0.44
C PHE A 62 6.03 -9.01 -1.60
N PHE A 63 7.37 -8.98 -1.59
CA PHE A 63 8.16 -8.35 -2.66
C PHE A 63 9.53 -9.02 -2.88
N THR A 64 9.91 -9.25 -4.14
CA THR A 64 11.27 -9.66 -4.56
C THR A 64 11.80 -8.72 -5.65
N PHE A 65 13.07 -8.33 -5.63
CA PHE A 65 13.67 -7.48 -6.68
C PHE A 65 14.85 -8.18 -7.36
N ASP A 66 14.93 -8.07 -8.69
CA ASP A 66 16.04 -8.56 -9.50
C ASP A 66 16.83 -7.41 -10.13
N PHE A 67 18.14 -7.37 -9.87
CA PHE A 67 19.04 -6.31 -10.35
C PHE A 67 20.06 -6.82 -11.39
N PHE A 68 20.52 -5.94 -12.28
CA PHE A 68 21.64 -6.15 -13.20
C PHE A 68 22.59 -4.94 -13.18
N VAL A 69 23.86 -5.13 -13.56
CA VAL A 69 24.83 -4.04 -13.72
C VAL A 69 24.97 -3.68 -15.19
N LYS A 70 24.75 -2.40 -15.53
CA LYS A 70 24.99 -1.84 -16.86
C LYS A 70 25.72 -0.52 -16.72
N ASP A 71 26.85 -0.41 -17.42
CA ASP A 71 27.74 0.77 -17.40
C ASP A 71 28.29 1.09 -15.99
N GLY A 72 28.52 0.06 -15.17
CA GLY A 72 29.02 0.22 -13.80
C GLY A 72 27.97 0.68 -12.79
N VAL A 73 26.69 0.76 -13.19
CA VAL A 73 25.57 1.17 -12.34
C VAL A 73 24.60 0.00 -12.15
N TRP A 74 24.18 -0.24 -10.91
CA TRP A 74 23.12 -1.20 -10.58
C TRP A 74 21.76 -0.70 -11.06
N LYS A 75 21.04 -1.54 -11.79
CA LYS A 75 19.70 -1.26 -12.33
C LYS A 75 18.78 -2.42 -11.98
N ALA A 76 17.59 -2.17 -11.47
CA ALA A 76 16.57 -3.22 -11.37
C ALA A 76 16.09 -3.57 -12.79
N TYR A 77 15.97 -4.86 -13.14
CA TYR A 77 15.37 -5.29 -14.41
C TYR A 77 14.05 -6.03 -14.23
N ASP A 78 13.81 -6.61 -13.06
CA ASP A 78 12.53 -7.23 -12.73
C ASP A 78 12.25 -7.06 -11.25
N TYR A 79 10.98 -7.14 -10.88
CA TYR A 79 10.55 -7.21 -9.50
C TYR A 79 9.26 -8.02 -9.43
N HIS A 80 9.00 -8.57 -8.27
CA HIS A 80 7.94 -9.52 -8.00
C HIS A 80 7.07 -8.96 -6.90
N VAL A 81 5.78 -8.79 -7.15
CA VAL A 81 4.80 -8.34 -6.14
C VAL A 81 3.89 -9.50 -5.83
N SER A 82 3.86 -9.96 -4.58
CA SER A 82 3.14 -11.20 -4.23
C SER A 82 3.51 -12.39 -5.13
N GLY A 83 4.79 -12.45 -5.54
CA GLY A 83 5.37 -13.44 -6.44
C GLY A 83 5.30 -13.12 -7.95
N ILE A 84 4.50 -12.16 -8.41
CA ILE A 84 4.27 -11.98 -9.86
C ILE A 84 5.46 -11.26 -10.51
N SER A 85 6.20 -11.95 -11.40
CA SER A 85 7.27 -11.35 -12.21
C SER A 85 6.69 -10.35 -13.20
N ILE A 86 7.13 -9.11 -13.08
CA ILE A 86 6.62 -7.98 -13.85
C ILE A 86 7.21 -8.00 -15.26
N ALA A 87 8.47 -8.43 -15.43
CA ALA A 87 9.08 -8.65 -16.73
C ALA A 87 8.44 -9.82 -17.50
N ASN A 88 8.05 -10.90 -16.82
CA ASN A 88 7.37 -12.03 -17.47
C ASN A 88 5.92 -11.72 -17.83
N HIS A 89 5.18 -10.97 -17.01
CA HIS A 89 3.85 -10.46 -17.36
C HIS A 89 3.91 -9.58 -18.60
N GLN A 90 4.94 -8.73 -18.73
CA GLN A 90 5.17 -7.93 -19.94
C GLN A 90 5.53 -8.80 -21.16
N GLN A 91 6.32 -9.88 -20.98
CA GLN A 91 6.68 -10.77 -22.07
C GLN A 91 5.53 -11.69 -22.53
N SER A 92 4.63 -12.13 -21.64
CA SER A 92 3.48 -12.95 -22.03
C SER A 92 2.46 -12.13 -22.83
N ASP A 93 2.19 -10.90 -22.41
CA ASP A 93 1.28 -9.99 -23.11
C ASP A 93 1.82 -9.61 -24.49
N PHE A 94 3.14 -9.42 -24.62
CA PHE A 94 3.76 -9.12 -25.92
C PHE A 94 3.98 -10.36 -26.81
N ARG A 95 4.26 -11.54 -26.27
CA ARG A 95 4.45 -12.77 -27.07
C ARG A 95 3.15 -13.28 -27.68
N ASP A 96 2.03 -13.25 -26.97
CA ASP A 96 0.75 -13.71 -27.53
C ASP A 96 0.22 -12.77 -28.63
N ILE A 97 0.66 -11.52 -28.60
CA ILE A 97 0.32 -10.47 -29.58
C ILE A 97 1.22 -10.56 -30.83
N LEU A 98 2.53 -10.72 -30.67
CA LEU A 98 3.49 -10.70 -31.80
C LEU A 98 3.61 -12.04 -32.54
N VAL A 99 3.15 -13.15 -31.97
CA VAL A 99 3.16 -14.47 -32.63
C VAL A 99 1.98 -14.65 -33.61
N LYS A 100 0.93 -13.80 -33.52
CA LYS A 100 -0.32 -13.98 -34.30
C LYS A 100 -0.61 -12.92 -35.35
N ASP A 101 -0.06 -11.70 -35.27
CA ASP A 101 -0.21 -10.65 -36.30
C ASP A 101 0.90 -9.59 -36.19
N SER A 102 1.15 -8.84 -37.28
CA SER A 102 2.10 -7.72 -37.25
C SER A 102 1.55 -6.53 -36.44
N PRO A 103 2.42 -5.68 -35.84
CA PRO A 103 2.02 -4.54 -35.01
C PRO A 103 0.98 -3.61 -35.66
N GLU A 104 1.04 -3.44 -36.98
CA GLU A 104 0.16 -2.58 -37.74
C GLU A 104 -1.27 -3.14 -37.84
N ARG A 105 -1.41 -4.47 -38.02
CA ARG A 105 -2.72 -5.16 -38.05
C ARG A 105 -3.42 -5.17 -36.69
N LEU A 106 -2.64 -5.14 -35.61
CA LEU A 106 -3.16 -5.11 -34.25
C LEU A 106 -3.82 -3.76 -33.95
N LEU A 107 -3.18 -2.65 -34.36
CA LEU A 107 -3.72 -1.30 -34.21
C LEU A 107 -5.03 -1.13 -34.98
N GLU A 108 -5.11 -1.69 -36.19
CA GLU A 108 -6.31 -1.64 -37.02
C GLU A 108 -7.49 -2.44 -36.42
N LYS A 109 -7.22 -3.62 -35.84
CA LYS A 109 -8.23 -4.43 -35.13
C LYS A 109 -8.72 -3.77 -33.86
N LEU A 110 -7.83 -3.14 -33.09
CA LEU A 110 -8.18 -2.43 -31.86
C LEU A 110 -9.04 -1.20 -32.13
N GLN A 111 -8.76 -0.43 -33.19
CA GLN A 111 -9.62 0.68 -33.62
C GLN A 111 -11.01 0.22 -34.07
N LYS A 112 -11.11 -0.96 -34.70
CA LYS A 112 -12.40 -1.52 -35.13
C LYS A 112 -13.26 -1.98 -33.93
N GLU A 113 -12.63 -2.53 -32.90
CA GLU A 113 -13.34 -3.09 -31.74
C GLU A 113 -13.73 -2.03 -30.69
N ILE A 114 -12.96 -0.95 -30.60
CA ILE A 114 -13.37 0.27 -29.87
C ILE A 114 -14.62 0.90 -30.52
N ASN A 115 -14.72 0.88 -31.85
CA ASN A 115 -15.88 1.41 -32.57
C ASN A 115 -17.12 0.50 -32.48
N LYS A 116 -16.94 -0.82 -32.33
CA LYS A 116 -18.02 -1.79 -32.18
C LYS A 116 -18.64 -1.78 -30.78
N GLN A 117 -17.84 -1.60 -29.73
CA GLN A 117 -18.34 -1.50 -28.34
C GLN A 117 -19.22 -0.26 -28.09
N ASN A 118 -19.03 0.82 -28.86
CA ASN A 118 -19.85 2.03 -28.75
C ASN A 118 -21.20 1.94 -29.49
N TYR A 119 -21.37 0.99 -30.43
CA TYR A 119 -22.62 0.82 -31.20
C TYR A 119 -23.58 -0.19 -30.55
N GLU A 120 -23.07 -1.21 -29.85
CA GLU A 120 -23.91 -2.26 -29.23
C GLU A 120 -24.49 -1.88 -27.85
N ALA A 121 -24.02 -0.79 -27.23
CA ALA A 121 -24.58 -0.25 -25.99
C ALA A 121 -25.91 0.51 -26.19
N HIS A 122 -26.31 0.81 -27.43
CA HIS A 122 -27.54 1.56 -27.73
C HIS A 122 -28.76 0.72 -28.15
N LEU A 123 -28.63 -0.60 -28.34
CA LEU A 123 -29.70 -1.44 -28.91
C LEU A 123 -30.05 -2.69 -28.10
N LYS A 124 -30.23 -2.57 -26.77
CA LYS A 124 -30.99 -3.57 -25.98
C LYS A 124 -31.78 -2.89 -24.85
N LYS A 125 -32.79 -2.11 -25.23
CA LYS A 125 -33.99 -1.93 -24.41
C LYS A 125 -35.13 -2.68 -25.11
N THR A 126 -35.37 -3.90 -24.67
CA THR A 126 -36.68 -4.54 -24.86
C THR A 126 -37.28 -4.76 -23.50
N SER A 127 -38.34 -3.98 -23.29
CA SER A 127 -39.34 -4.01 -22.23
C SER A 127 -39.59 -5.39 -21.60
N VAL A 128 -39.30 -5.50 -20.31
CA VAL A 128 -40.09 -6.34 -19.40
C VAL A 128 -40.56 -5.44 -18.26
N THR A 129 -41.83 -5.09 -18.31
CA THR A 129 -42.55 -4.33 -17.30
C THR A 129 -42.67 -5.18 -16.05
N LYS A 130 -41.64 -5.17 -15.19
CA LYS A 130 -41.78 -5.57 -13.79
C LYS A 130 -42.10 -4.31 -13.01
N THR A 131 -43.24 -4.34 -12.32
CA THR A 131 -43.61 -3.35 -11.30
C THR A 131 -42.38 -2.99 -10.46
N PRO A 132 -42.08 -1.69 -10.29
CA PRO A 132 -40.86 -1.27 -9.62
C PRO A 132 -40.94 -1.71 -8.15
N LYS A 133 -40.24 -2.79 -7.81
CA LYS A 133 -39.90 -3.07 -6.42
C LYS A 133 -39.22 -1.80 -5.90
N LYS A 134 -39.81 -1.14 -4.89
CA LYS A 134 -39.17 -0.03 -4.17
C LYS A 134 -37.80 -0.50 -3.74
N VAL A 135 -36.76 -0.13 -4.49
CA VAL A 135 -35.37 -0.37 -4.09
C VAL A 135 -35.19 0.46 -2.82
N PRO A 136 -34.86 -0.16 -1.68
CA PRO A 136 -34.62 0.59 -0.46
C PRO A 136 -33.59 1.68 -0.75
N LEU A 137 -33.94 2.93 -0.43
CA LEU A 137 -33.04 4.05 -0.63
C LEU A 137 -31.81 3.83 0.26
N LEU A 138 -30.62 3.75 -0.34
CA LEU A 138 -29.37 3.65 0.41
C LEU A 138 -29.18 4.91 1.25
N LYS A 139 -28.84 4.70 2.52
CA LYS A 139 -28.54 5.72 3.52
C LYS A 139 -27.15 5.45 4.12
N PRO A 140 -26.54 6.40 4.86
CA PRO A 140 -25.23 6.20 5.48
C PRO A 140 -25.13 4.93 6.35
N ASP A 141 -26.16 4.63 7.12
CA ASP A 141 -26.24 3.45 8.02
C ASP A 141 -26.51 2.12 7.29
N SER A 142 -26.68 2.15 5.97
CA SER A 142 -26.86 0.94 5.16
C SER A 142 -25.55 0.18 4.94
N PHE A 143 -24.40 0.79 5.25
CA PHE A 143 -23.06 0.23 5.12
C PHE A 143 -22.37 0.20 6.47
N ASP A 144 -21.81 -0.95 6.83
CA ASP A 144 -21.12 -1.14 8.09
C ASP A 144 -19.62 -1.33 7.86
N ALA A 145 -18.83 -0.32 8.22
CA ALA A 145 -17.37 -0.39 8.29
C ALA A 145 -16.86 -0.26 9.73
N ARG A 146 -17.75 -0.42 10.72
CA ARG A 146 -17.42 -0.17 12.12
C ARG A 146 -16.35 -1.14 12.61
N GLU A 147 -15.42 -0.59 13.37
CA GLU A 147 -14.29 -1.29 13.98
C GLU A 147 -13.25 -1.82 12.99
N LEU A 148 -13.34 -1.45 11.71
CA LEU A 148 -12.27 -1.65 10.73
C LEU A 148 -11.20 -0.56 10.87
N ASN A 149 -9.95 -0.83 10.52
CA ASN A 149 -8.85 0.12 10.72
C ASN A 149 -9.01 1.37 9.83
N TYR A 150 -9.57 1.19 8.63
CA TYR A 150 -9.87 2.26 7.67
C TYR A 150 -11.36 2.63 7.62
N GLU A 151 -12.07 2.55 8.76
CA GLU A 151 -13.53 2.77 8.84
C GLU A 151 -13.98 4.06 8.13
N THR A 152 -13.31 5.18 8.39
CA THR A 152 -13.65 6.49 7.83
C THR A 152 -13.42 6.52 6.31
N GLU A 153 -12.29 6.00 5.85
CA GLU A 153 -11.91 5.96 4.44
C GLU A 153 -12.84 5.04 3.62
N LEU A 154 -13.15 3.86 4.15
CA LEU A 154 -14.08 2.91 3.54
C LEU A 154 -15.50 3.47 3.48
N THR A 155 -15.92 4.19 4.53
CA THR A 155 -17.20 4.89 4.56
C THR A 155 -17.24 6.00 3.50
N ALA A 156 -16.18 6.79 3.35
CA ALA A 156 -16.10 7.80 2.29
C ALA A 156 -16.24 7.20 0.89
N LEU A 157 -15.59 6.05 0.64
CA LEU A 157 -15.75 5.33 -0.63
C LEU A 157 -17.20 4.89 -0.83
N PHE A 158 -17.87 4.34 0.18
CA PHE A 158 -19.28 3.99 0.10
C PHE A 158 -20.18 5.20 -0.23
N LEU A 159 -19.99 6.33 0.46
CA LEU A 159 -20.76 7.56 0.24
C LEU A 159 -20.51 8.19 -1.14
N GLY A 160 -19.36 7.89 -1.75
CA GLY A 160 -18.87 8.57 -2.95
C GLY A 160 -18.23 9.92 -2.64
N ASP A 161 -17.67 10.07 -1.43
CA ASP A 161 -17.00 11.30 -0.99
C ASP A 161 -15.49 11.20 -1.16
N PHE A 162 -15.05 10.93 -2.39
CA PHE A 162 -13.65 10.57 -2.72
C PHE A 162 -12.62 11.61 -2.25
N ASN A 163 -12.96 12.90 -2.27
CA ASN A 163 -12.05 13.96 -1.87
C ASN A 163 -11.69 13.90 -0.37
N ASN A 164 -12.58 13.33 0.45
CA ASN A 164 -12.38 13.21 1.90
C ASN A 164 -12.03 11.78 2.31
N ALA A 165 -11.83 10.87 1.36
CA ALA A 165 -11.51 9.48 1.65
C ALA A 165 -10.10 9.26 2.18
N ARG A 166 -9.26 10.30 2.28
CA ARG A 166 -7.85 10.25 2.75
C ARG A 166 -7.00 9.13 2.13
N LEU A 167 -7.37 8.72 0.93
CA LEU A 167 -6.70 7.70 0.14
C LEU A 167 -6.28 8.30 -1.20
N LYS A 168 -5.22 7.75 -1.81
CA LYS A 168 -4.84 8.06 -3.19
C LYS A 168 -5.18 6.87 -4.09
N PRO A 169 -5.85 7.06 -5.23
CA PRO A 169 -6.30 5.97 -6.11
C PRO A 169 -5.23 4.96 -6.51
N ASP A 170 -3.98 5.41 -6.62
CA ASP A 170 -2.80 4.68 -7.06
C ASP A 170 -1.86 4.29 -5.90
N SER A 171 -2.32 4.42 -4.65
CA SER A 171 -1.53 4.05 -3.49
C SER A 171 -1.49 2.54 -3.23
N VAL A 172 -0.40 2.10 -2.58
CA VAL A 172 -0.20 0.72 -2.14
C VAL A 172 -1.34 0.24 -1.24
N ILE A 173 -1.81 1.08 -0.31
CA ILE A 173 -2.94 0.73 0.55
C ILE A 173 -4.24 0.51 -0.24
N VAL A 174 -4.53 1.34 -1.25
CA VAL A 174 -5.74 1.15 -2.07
C VAL A 174 -5.64 -0.12 -2.91
N SER A 175 -4.43 -0.45 -3.39
CA SER A 175 -4.16 -1.74 -4.02
C SER A 175 -4.45 -2.92 -3.09
N ALA A 176 -4.01 -2.83 -1.82
CA ALA A 176 -4.26 -3.85 -0.82
C ALA A 176 -5.76 -3.96 -0.47
N ILE A 177 -6.45 -2.83 -0.28
CA ILE A 177 -7.91 -2.79 -0.06
C ILE A 177 -8.63 -3.49 -1.21
N TYR A 178 -8.26 -3.18 -2.45
CA TYR A 178 -8.93 -3.74 -3.62
C TYR A 178 -8.71 -5.25 -3.74
N LYS A 179 -7.46 -5.70 -3.67
CA LYS A 179 -7.13 -7.13 -3.73
C LYS A 179 -7.83 -7.91 -2.61
N ASN A 180 -7.71 -7.47 -1.36
CA ASN A 180 -8.29 -8.15 -0.21
C ASN A 180 -9.83 -8.14 -0.26
N TYR A 181 -10.45 -7.10 -0.85
CA TYR A 181 -11.88 -7.09 -1.12
C TYR A 181 -12.30 -8.19 -2.10
N LEU A 182 -11.56 -8.38 -3.20
CA LEU A 182 -11.85 -9.42 -4.18
C LEU A 182 -11.70 -10.82 -3.59
N GLU A 183 -10.64 -11.05 -2.81
CA GLU A 183 -10.43 -12.33 -2.12
C GLU A 183 -11.53 -12.59 -1.08
N ALA A 184 -11.89 -11.59 -0.28
CA ALA A 184 -12.98 -11.69 0.70
C ALA A 184 -14.34 -11.97 0.02
N TYR A 185 -14.65 -11.26 -1.06
CA TYR A 185 -15.89 -11.47 -1.81
C TYR A 185 -15.89 -12.83 -2.50
N GLY A 186 -14.79 -13.25 -3.12
CA GLY A 186 -14.67 -14.59 -3.72
C GLY A 186 -14.84 -15.71 -2.69
N LYS A 187 -14.36 -15.51 -1.46
CA LYS A 187 -14.46 -16.48 -0.35
C LYS A 187 -15.88 -16.60 0.21
N HIS A 188 -16.57 -15.48 0.42
CA HIS A 188 -17.89 -15.48 1.10
C HIS A 188 -19.07 -15.39 0.15
N CYS A 189 -18.85 -14.88 -1.06
CA CYS A 189 -19.89 -14.45 -1.98
C CYS A 189 -19.71 -15.03 -3.40
N ASP A 190 -19.03 -16.18 -3.52
CA ASP A 190 -18.80 -16.86 -4.81
C ASP A 190 -20.08 -17.06 -5.62
N ALA A 191 -21.18 -17.44 -4.95
CA ALA A 191 -22.50 -17.62 -5.58
C ALA A 191 -23.11 -16.33 -6.14
N CYS A 192 -22.57 -15.17 -5.77
CA CYS A 192 -23.01 -13.84 -6.23
C CYS A 192 -22.07 -13.24 -7.29
N LEU A 193 -21.06 -13.98 -7.76
CA LEU A 193 -20.19 -13.59 -8.86
C LEU A 193 -20.87 -13.81 -10.22
N PRO A 194 -20.45 -13.09 -11.27
CA PRO A 194 -21.00 -13.30 -12.61
C PRO A 194 -20.62 -14.69 -13.16
N GLY A 195 -21.41 -15.19 -14.11
CA GLY A 195 -21.18 -16.51 -14.71
C GLY A 195 -19.83 -16.65 -15.44
N ASN A 196 -19.22 -15.53 -15.87
CA ASN A 196 -17.90 -15.49 -16.48
C ASN A 196 -16.77 -15.16 -15.48
N LYS A 197 -16.96 -15.43 -14.19
CA LYS A 197 -15.95 -15.23 -13.14
C LYS A 197 -14.62 -15.91 -13.51
N VAL A 198 -13.52 -15.26 -13.11
CA VAL A 198 -12.15 -15.74 -13.35
C VAL A 198 -11.49 -16.15 -12.05
N PRO A 199 -10.60 -17.16 -12.05
CA PRO A 199 -9.87 -17.52 -10.85
C PRO A 199 -8.93 -16.38 -10.44
N ILE A 200 -8.90 -16.07 -9.14
CA ILE A 200 -7.85 -15.25 -8.56
C ILE A 200 -6.59 -16.10 -8.49
N THR A 201 -5.51 -15.67 -9.13
CA THR A 201 -4.22 -16.36 -9.07
C THR A 201 -3.26 -15.67 -8.11
N VAL A 202 -2.30 -16.45 -7.63
CA VAL A 202 -1.11 -15.97 -6.95
C VAL A 202 0.09 -16.58 -7.64
N SER A 203 1.16 -15.81 -7.75
CA SER A 203 2.38 -16.35 -8.32
C SER A 203 3.13 -17.19 -7.30
N LYS A 204 3.52 -18.39 -7.72
CA LYS A 204 4.36 -19.32 -6.96
C LYS A 204 5.63 -19.61 -7.72
N CYS A 205 6.71 -19.85 -6.97
CA CYS A 205 7.94 -20.27 -7.59
C CYS A 205 7.78 -21.68 -8.16
N ALA A 206 7.92 -21.84 -9.48
CA ALA A 206 7.95 -23.14 -10.14
C ALA A 206 9.35 -23.75 -10.12
N LYS A 207 10.39 -22.90 -10.19
CA LYS A 207 11.77 -23.36 -10.22
C LYS A 207 12.67 -22.44 -9.43
N GLU A 208 13.31 -23.04 -8.43
CA GLU A 208 14.38 -22.40 -7.69
C GLU A 208 15.73 -22.70 -8.31
N ARG A 209 16.62 -21.71 -8.29
CA ARG A 209 18.04 -21.88 -8.50
C ARG A 209 18.71 -21.92 -7.14
N ILE A 210 19.23 -23.09 -6.78
CA ILE A 210 20.06 -23.26 -5.60
C ILE A 210 21.49 -22.91 -5.99
N THR A 211 22.08 -22.00 -5.25
CA THR A 211 23.46 -21.57 -5.41
C THR A 211 24.20 -21.96 -4.15
N ARG A 212 25.22 -22.81 -4.28
CA ARG A 212 26.05 -23.26 -3.16
C ARG A 212 27.34 -22.45 -3.14
N ASP A 213 27.65 -21.80 -2.03
CA ASP A 213 28.88 -21.05 -1.89
C ASP A 213 30.09 -21.96 -1.63
N ILE A 214 31.29 -21.36 -1.61
CA ILE A 214 32.56 -22.05 -1.40
C ILE A 214 32.72 -22.63 0.02
N TRP A 215 31.81 -22.29 0.94
CA TRP A 215 31.74 -22.82 2.31
C TRP A 215 30.62 -23.85 2.47
N GLY A 216 29.92 -24.19 1.39
CA GLY A 216 28.83 -25.16 1.38
C GLY A 216 27.45 -24.61 1.77
N ASN A 217 27.30 -23.29 1.99
CA ASN A 217 26.00 -22.71 2.28
C ASN A 217 25.15 -22.62 1.01
N GLU A 218 23.88 -22.99 1.12
CA GLU A 218 22.91 -22.95 0.02
C GLU A 218 22.06 -21.68 0.11
N SER A 219 21.89 -21.01 -1.03
CA SER A 219 20.95 -19.91 -1.21
C SER A 219 20.02 -20.26 -2.37
N SER A 220 18.71 -20.22 -2.15
CA SER A 220 17.72 -20.40 -3.22
C SER A 220 17.22 -19.05 -3.72
N SER A 221 17.03 -18.95 -5.03
CA SER A 221 16.41 -17.81 -5.69
C SER A 221 15.40 -18.32 -6.69
N CYS A 222 14.22 -17.72 -6.77
CA CYS A 222 13.24 -18.12 -7.75
C CYS A 222 13.64 -17.62 -9.13
N ILE A 223 13.70 -18.52 -10.12
CA ILE A 223 14.06 -18.19 -11.50
C ILE A 223 12.92 -18.41 -12.48
N GLU A 224 11.84 -19.07 -12.04
CA GLU A 224 10.65 -19.32 -12.83
C GLU A 224 9.42 -19.21 -11.94
N TRP A 225 8.49 -18.36 -12.35
CA TRP A 225 7.26 -18.07 -11.64
C TRP A 225 6.06 -18.56 -12.44
N VAL A 226 5.08 -19.12 -11.74
CA VAL A 226 3.83 -19.60 -12.34
C VAL A 226 2.65 -19.07 -11.57
N GLU A 227 1.62 -18.66 -12.29
CA GLU A 227 0.34 -18.26 -11.71
C GLU A 227 -0.44 -19.51 -11.30
N VAL A 228 -0.71 -19.63 -10.00
CA VAL A 228 -1.45 -20.74 -9.42
C VAL A 228 -2.81 -20.24 -8.93
N PRO A 229 -3.92 -20.88 -9.34
CA PRO A 229 -5.24 -20.54 -8.82
C PRO A 229 -5.32 -20.69 -7.30
N THR A 230 -5.91 -19.70 -6.63
CA THR A 230 -6.13 -19.72 -5.17
C THR A 230 -7.34 -20.57 -4.76
N GLY A 231 -8.16 -20.98 -5.73
CA GLY A 231 -9.49 -21.55 -5.48
C GLY A 231 -10.58 -20.50 -5.26
N LEU A 232 -10.23 -19.21 -5.25
CA LEU A 232 -11.16 -18.09 -5.20
C LEU A 232 -11.41 -17.54 -6.61
N PHE A 233 -12.56 -16.90 -6.79
CA PHE A 233 -12.96 -16.29 -8.06
C PHE A 233 -13.31 -14.82 -7.88
N ALA A 234 -13.22 -14.06 -8.97
CA ALA A 234 -13.59 -12.65 -9.00
C ALA A 234 -14.35 -12.29 -10.29
N ASP A 235 -15.05 -11.16 -10.24
CA ASP A 235 -15.55 -10.50 -11.45
C ASP A 235 -14.34 -10.11 -12.33
N PRO A 236 -14.31 -10.49 -13.62
CA PRO A 236 -13.15 -10.26 -14.49
C PRO A 236 -12.77 -8.79 -14.61
N ARG A 237 -13.77 -7.89 -14.62
CA ARG A 237 -13.52 -6.46 -14.75
C ARG A 237 -12.81 -5.92 -13.51
N LEU A 238 -13.25 -6.37 -12.33
CA LEU A 238 -12.65 -5.94 -11.07
C LEU A 238 -11.26 -6.55 -10.89
N TYR A 239 -11.09 -7.82 -11.26
CA TYR A 239 -9.80 -8.50 -11.17
C TYR A 239 -8.74 -7.86 -12.07
N ASN A 240 -9.08 -7.56 -13.32
CA ASN A 240 -8.16 -6.87 -14.24
C ASN A 240 -7.78 -5.46 -13.75
N SER A 241 -8.73 -4.72 -13.17
CA SER A 241 -8.47 -3.41 -12.56
C SER A 241 -7.53 -3.54 -11.34
N SER A 242 -7.78 -4.51 -10.46
CA SER A 242 -6.94 -4.80 -9.30
C SER A 242 -5.51 -5.19 -9.69
N ASN A 243 -5.34 -6.00 -10.74
CA ASN A 243 -4.02 -6.41 -11.22
C ASN A 243 -3.24 -5.22 -11.79
N ARG A 244 -3.88 -4.36 -12.60
CA ARG A 244 -3.25 -3.13 -13.10
C ARG A 244 -2.86 -2.19 -11.96
N LEU A 245 -3.74 -1.98 -10.98
CA LEU A 245 -3.42 -1.15 -9.82
C LEU A 245 -2.25 -1.74 -9.01
N SER A 246 -2.24 -3.05 -8.78
CA SER A 246 -1.16 -3.72 -8.05
C SER A 246 0.17 -3.62 -8.77
N TYR A 247 0.14 -3.69 -10.10
CA TYR A 247 1.28 -3.46 -10.97
C TYR A 247 1.81 -2.02 -10.81
N ASP A 248 0.96 -1.02 -10.98
CA ASP A 248 1.35 0.40 -10.92
C ASP A 248 1.87 0.79 -9.53
N ALA A 249 1.21 0.32 -8.46
CA ALA A 249 1.65 0.53 -7.09
C ALA A 249 3.01 -0.16 -6.81
N GLY A 250 3.21 -1.35 -7.37
CA GLY A 250 4.48 -2.09 -7.33
C GLY A 250 5.62 -1.34 -7.99
N ILE A 251 5.41 -0.84 -9.23
CA ILE A 251 6.37 0.04 -9.94
C ILE A 251 6.72 1.25 -9.08
N GLY A 252 5.70 1.93 -8.55
CA GLY A 252 5.89 3.13 -7.73
C GLY A 252 6.73 2.85 -6.49
N MET A 253 6.47 1.73 -5.81
CA MET A 253 7.26 1.29 -4.65
C MET A 253 8.71 0.97 -5.03
N ALA A 254 8.93 0.29 -6.16
CA ALA A 254 10.27 -0.03 -6.66
C ALA A 254 11.10 1.24 -6.90
N PHE A 255 10.51 2.24 -7.59
CA PHE A 255 11.17 3.53 -7.82
C PHE A 255 11.47 4.28 -6.53
N LYS A 256 10.55 4.29 -5.55
CA LYS A 256 10.79 4.90 -4.24
C LYS A 256 11.93 4.19 -3.47
N GLY A 257 11.99 2.86 -3.56
CA GLY A 257 12.99 2.04 -2.88
C GLY A 257 14.41 2.19 -3.44
N ILE A 258 14.54 2.47 -4.74
CA ILE A 258 15.84 2.76 -5.41
C ILE A 258 16.24 4.23 -5.20
N GLY A 259 15.28 5.13 -4.95
CA GLY A 259 15.51 6.55 -4.67
C GLY A 259 15.95 6.87 -3.23
N SER A 260 16.00 8.16 -2.90
CA SER A 260 16.48 8.68 -1.60
C SER A 260 15.52 8.50 -0.42
N ASP A 261 14.38 7.83 -0.61
CA ASP A 261 13.31 7.75 0.41
C ASP A 261 12.89 6.30 0.71
N ALA A 262 13.87 5.43 0.96
CA ALA A 262 13.64 4.05 1.40
C ALA A 262 12.78 3.94 2.67
N PHE A 263 12.72 4.99 3.50
CA PHE A 263 11.86 5.02 4.68
C PHE A 263 10.38 5.24 4.36
N SER A 264 10.04 5.94 3.27
CA SER A 264 8.65 6.07 2.80
C SER A 264 8.05 4.73 2.36
N VAL A 265 8.85 3.87 1.71
CA VAL A 265 8.43 2.52 1.31
C VAL A 265 7.98 1.71 2.52
N ARG A 266 8.68 1.85 3.66
CA ARG A 266 8.27 1.15 4.89
C ARG A 266 6.91 1.64 5.40
N GLY A 267 6.64 2.94 5.32
CA GLY A 267 5.33 3.50 5.69
C GLY A 267 4.20 2.94 4.83
N ASP A 268 4.39 2.90 3.50
CA ASP A 268 3.41 2.33 2.56
C ASP A 268 3.14 0.83 2.84
N ILE A 269 4.16 0.08 3.25
CA ILE A 269 4.02 -1.33 3.65
C ILE A 269 3.27 -1.46 4.98
N ASP A 270 3.64 -0.66 5.98
CA ASP A 270 2.99 -0.70 7.30
C ASP A 270 1.49 -0.35 7.19
N ASP A 271 1.13 0.59 6.31
CA ASP A 271 -0.26 0.92 5.98
C ASP A 271 -0.98 -0.31 5.40
N ALA A 272 -0.42 -0.95 4.37
CA ALA A 272 -1.01 -2.14 3.76
C ALA A 272 -1.14 -3.31 4.76
N VAL A 273 -0.16 -3.52 5.63
CA VAL A 273 -0.20 -4.55 6.68
C VAL A 273 -1.27 -4.24 7.72
N SER A 274 -1.48 -2.96 8.03
CA SER A 274 -2.49 -2.54 8.99
C SER A 274 -3.92 -2.87 8.54
N LEU A 275 -4.15 -3.14 7.26
CA LEU A 275 -5.45 -3.59 6.75
C LEU A 275 -5.88 -4.94 7.36
N GLY A 276 -4.94 -5.82 7.71
CA GLY A 276 -5.24 -7.10 8.34
C GLY A 276 -6.35 -7.89 7.63
N ASN A 277 -7.40 -8.26 8.39
CA ASN A 277 -8.56 -9.01 7.89
C ASN A 277 -9.78 -8.10 7.63
N ASP A 278 -9.59 -6.78 7.51
CA ASP A 278 -10.69 -5.81 7.48
C ASP A 278 -11.65 -6.05 6.33
N MET A 279 -11.16 -6.43 5.15
CA MET A 279 -12.04 -6.66 3.99
C MET A 279 -12.87 -7.94 4.11
N ASP A 280 -12.35 -8.98 4.75
CA ASP A 280 -13.11 -10.19 5.10
C ASP A 280 -14.23 -9.83 6.08
N GLN A 281 -13.91 -9.03 7.11
CA GLN A 281 -14.88 -8.53 8.07
C GLN A 281 -15.93 -7.62 7.42
N LEU A 282 -15.52 -6.69 6.54
CA LEU A 282 -16.41 -5.79 5.81
C LEU A 282 -17.44 -6.57 4.99
N VAL A 283 -16.99 -7.56 4.23
CA VAL A 283 -17.88 -8.40 3.40
C VAL A 283 -18.86 -9.18 4.27
N ARG A 284 -18.40 -9.75 5.39
CA ARG A 284 -19.26 -10.47 6.34
C ARG A 284 -20.29 -9.57 7.03
N GLN A 285 -19.88 -8.37 7.47
CA GLN A 285 -20.75 -7.41 8.16
C GLN A 285 -21.89 -6.91 7.26
N ASN A 286 -21.62 -6.73 5.96
CA ASN A 286 -22.59 -6.15 5.03
C ASN A 286 -23.42 -7.20 4.27
N GLY A 287 -22.89 -8.41 4.06
CA GLY A 287 -23.55 -9.48 3.33
C GLY A 287 -23.48 -9.35 1.79
N CYS A 288 -23.42 -10.49 1.11
CA CYS A 288 -23.07 -10.61 -0.30
C CYS A 288 -24.01 -9.91 -1.30
N GLN A 289 -25.32 -9.91 -1.01
CA GLN A 289 -26.32 -9.31 -1.89
C GLN A 289 -26.73 -7.89 -1.46
N SER A 290 -26.03 -7.31 -0.49
CA SER A 290 -26.34 -5.97 0.00
C SER A 290 -26.13 -4.93 -1.09
N ALA A 291 -27.18 -4.12 -1.31
CA ALA A 291 -27.09 -2.98 -2.20
C ALA A 291 -26.01 -1.99 -1.77
N ALA A 292 -25.70 -1.93 -0.46
CA ALA A 292 -24.64 -1.09 0.09
C ALA A 292 -23.25 -1.65 -0.21
N LEU A 293 -23.02 -2.95 -0.02
CA LEU A 293 -21.74 -3.59 -0.37
C LEU A 293 -21.47 -3.46 -1.88
N LYS A 294 -22.49 -3.65 -2.73
CA LYS A 294 -22.37 -3.42 -4.18
C LYS A 294 -22.17 -1.96 -4.55
N ARG A 295 -22.65 -1.02 -3.73
CA ARG A 295 -22.37 0.41 -3.91
C ARG A 295 -20.90 0.70 -3.58
N PHE A 296 -20.41 0.20 -2.46
CA PHE A 296 -19.01 0.26 -2.08
C PHE A 296 -18.10 -0.31 -3.19
N GLU A 297 -18.36 -1.53 -3.68
CA GLU A 297 -17.62 -2.18 -4.79
C GLU A 297 -17.53 -1.27 -6.02
N ARG A 298 -18.67 -0.73 -6.46
CA ARG A 298 -18.73 0.16 -7.64
C ARG A 298 -17.94 1.45 -7.41
N ASN A 299 -17.97 1.99 -6.20
CA ASN A 299 -17.22 3.20 -5.88
C ASN A 299 -15.73 2.93 -5.69
N LEU A 300 -15.33 1.78 -5.14
CA LEU A 300 -13.93 1.36 -5.08
C LEU A 300 -13.35 1.24 -6.49
N TYR A 301 -14.05 0.56 -7.41
CA TYR A 301 -13.67 0.52 -8.81
C TYR A 301 -13.58 1.92 -9.43
N ARG A 302 -14.60 2.76 -9.25
CA ARG A 302 -14.60 4.13 -9.81
C ARG A 302 -13.48 4.98 -9.25
N PHE A 303 -13.16 4.84 -7.96
CA PHE A 303 -12.09 5.56 -7.31
C PHE A 303 -10.73 5.21 -7.94
N VAL A 304 -10.45 3.92 -8.08
CA VAL A 304 -9.22 3.40 -8.71
C VAL A 304 -9.14 3.80 -10.19
N GLU A 305 -10.24 3.72 -10.92
CA GLU A 305 -10.32 4.14 -12.33
C GLU A 305 -10.42 5.67 -12.51
N LYS A 306 -10.30 6.45 -11.43
CA LYS A 306 -10.38 7.93 -11.43
C LYS A 306 -11.67 8.46 -12.09
N GLN A 307 -12.76 7.70 -11.97
CA GLN A 307 -14.09 8.04 -12.47
C GLN A 307 -14.89 8.82 -11.41
N PRO A 308 -15.90 9.62 -11.82
CA PRO A 308 -16.77 10.29 -10.88
C PRO A 308 -17.47 9.32 -9.92
N PRO A 309 -17.59 9.67 -8.62
CA PRO A 309 -18.22 8.81 -7.62
C PRO A 309 -19.71 8.67 -7.85
N LEU A 310 -20.27 7.54 -7.41
CA LEU A 310 -21.70 7.42 -7.19
C LEU A 310 -22.02 7.99 -5.80
N ARG A 311 -22.64 9.18 -5.75
CA ARG A 311 -23.11 9.85 -4.50
C ARG A 311 -24.45 9.31 -4.01
N LEU A 312 -24.60 9.12 -2.70
CA LEU A 312 -25.90 8.72 -2.14
C LEU A 312 -27.01 9.68 -2.60
N PRO A 313 -28.27 9.22 -2.71
CA PRO A 313 -29.39 10.10 -3.10
C PRO A 313 -29.56 11.30 -2.17
N GLY A 314 -29.32 11.12 -0.86
CA GLY A 314 -29.33 12.20 0.13
C GLY A 314 -28.08 13.10 0.11
N LYS A 315 -27.09 12.77 -0.74
CA LYS A 315 -25.81 13.49 -0.92
C LYS A 315 -24.99 13.64 0.36
N GLU A 316 -25.16 12.74 1.32
CA GLU A 316 -24.41 12.73 2.56
C GLU A 316 -22.90 12.60 2.29
N THR A 317 -22.13 13.38 3.03
CA THR A 317 -20.66 13.40 3.05
C THR A 317 -20.16 12.94 4.42
N LEU A 318 -18.85 12.66 4.54
CA LEU A 318 -18.27 12.37 5.85
C LEU A 318 -18.53 13.52 6.84
N ALA A 319 -18.34 14.76 6.39
CA ALA A 319 -18.60 15.95 7.20
C ALA A 319 -20.04 15.96 7.74
N SER A 320 -21.04 15.68 6.90
CA SER A 320 -22.45 15.67 7.32
C SER A 320 -22.81 14.55 8.31
N ILE A 321 -22.05 13.44 8.29
CA ILE A 321 -22.23 12.34 9.24
C ILE A 321 -21.55 12.69 10.57
N HIS A 322 -20.34 13.24 10.51
CA HIS A 322 -19.57 13.65 11.69
C HIS A 322 -20.23 14.84 12.41
N GLU A 323 -20.85 15.78 11.69
CA GLU A 323 -21.62 16.88 12.29
C GLU A 323 -22.74 16.40 13.21
N LYS A 324 -23.32 15.23 12.96
CA LYS A 324 -24.35 14.65 13.84
C LYS A 324 -23.77 14.11 15.16
N VAL A 325 -22.47 13.85 15.20
CA VAL A 325 -21.78 13.17 16.31
C VAL A 325 -20.82 14.12 17.06
N LYS A 326 -20.71 15.40 16.65
CA LYS A 326 -19.77 16.44 17.17
C LYS A 326 -18.98 16.02 18.42
N ILE A 327 -17.82 15.40 18.18
CA ILE A 327 -16.88 15.04 19.23
C ILE A 327 -15.96 16.25 19.41
N ASN A 328 -15.94 16.81 20.63
CA ASN A 328 -15.04 17.92 20.94
C ASN A 328 -13.62 17.38 21.14
N LEU A 329 -12.76 17.59 20.15
CA LEU A 329 -11.35 17.16 20.15
C LEU A 329 -10.40 18.27 20.61
N ASP A 330 -10.87 19.24 21.41
CA ASP A 330 -9.98 20.22 22.04
C ASP A 330 -8.87 19.51 22.82
N SER A 331 -7.64 19.90 22.52
CA SER A 331 -6.44 19.43 23.21
C SER A 331 -6.50 19.47 24.75
N ASP A 332 -7.27 20.38 25.35
CA ASP A 332 -7.41 20.48 26.81
C ASP A 332 -8.25 19.31 27.38
N HIS A 333 -9.13 18.72 26.56
CA HIS A 333 -9.95 17.55 26.91
C HIS A 333 -9.34 16.22 26.46
N LEU A 334 -8.24 16.25 25.69
CA LEU A 334 -7.58 15.04 25.20
C LEU A 334 -6.59 14.46 26.20
N ASN A 335 -6.62 13.14 26.38
CA ASN A 335 -5.56 12.36 26.99
C ASN A 335 -4.41 12.14 25.99
N LEU A 336 -3.66 13.22 25.74
CA LEU A 336 -2.52 13.20 24.82
C LEU A 336 -1.41 12.24 25.25
N ALA A 337 -1.28 11.95 26.55
CA ALA A 337 -0.33 10.98 27.05
C ALA A 337 -0.67 9.58 26.53
N LYS A 338 -1.94 9.17 26.66
CA LYS A 338 -2.42 7.89 26.15
C LYS A 338 -2.36 7.81 24.62
N LEU A 339 -2.74 8.88 23.91
CA LEU A 339 -2.69 8.92 22.44
C LEU A 339 -1.26 8.71 21.94
N LEU A 340 -0.30 9.46 22.46
CA LEU A 340 1.11 9.33 22.08
C LEU A 340 1.69 7.98 22.48
N ASP A 341 1.32 7.45 23.65
CA ASP A 341 1.78 6.14 24.11
C ASP A 341 1.34 5.01 23.16
N ASP A 342 0.06 4.99 22.78
CA ASP A 342 -0.47 4.00 21.85
C ASP A 342 0.13 4.17 20.44
N LEU A 343 0.24 5.41 19.94
CA LEU A 343 0.82 5.70 18.63
C LEU A 343 2.28 5.27 18.52
N ILE A 344 3.11 5.60 19.51
CA ILE A 344 4.52 5.20 19.52
C ILE A 344 4.62 3.68 19.72
N THR A 345 3.77 3.08 20.55
CA THR A 345 3.74 1.62 20.75
C THR A 345 3.51 0.90 19.41
N GLU A 346 2.48 1.29 18.65
CA GLU A 346 2.20 0.68 17.34
C GLU A 346 3.36 0.93 16.35
N ASN A 347 3.84 2.17 16.25
CA ASN A 347 4.95 2.49 15.35
C ASN A 347 6.24 1.73 15.69
N SER A 348 6.51 1.53 16.99
CA SER A 348 7.71 0.89 17.49
C SER A 348 7.81 -0.61 17.21
N LYS A 349 6.71 -1.25 16.78
CA LYS A 349 6.74 -2.66 16.34
C LYS A 349 7.67 -2.88 15.14
N GLY A 350 7.86 -1.85 14.32
CA GLY A 350 8.80 -1.86 13.19
C GLY A 350 10.24 -1.48 13.55
N TRP A 351 10.55 -1.21 14.82
CA TRP A 351 11.91 -0.82 15.23
C TRP A 351 12.79 -2.06 15.40
N SER A 352 13.97 -2.08 14.78
CA SER A 352 14.83 -3.27 14.80
C SER A 352 15.56 -3.46 16.14
N LEU A 353 16.40 -2.48 16.51
CA LEU A 353 17.31 -2.56 17.67
C LEU A 353 16.78 -1.88 18.92
N SER A 354 15.76 -1.03 18.75
CA SER A 354 15.17 -0.25 19.83
C SER A 354 13.82 -0.82 20.21
N ARG A 355 13.51 -0.76 21.49
CA ARG A 355 12.21 -1.14 22.06
C ARG A 355 11.66 0.05 22.81
N TYR A 356 10.46 0.47 22.44
CA TYR A 356 9.77 1.52 23.17
C TYR A 356 9.38 1.05 24.57
N ASN A 357 9.60 1.90 25.58
CA ASN A 357 9.17 1.62 26.95
C ASN A 357 7.79 2.26 27.15
N ARG A 358 6.73 1.46 27.10
CA ARG A 358 5.35 1.93 27.27
C ARG A 358 5.13 2.64 28.61
N GLY A 359 4.27 3.65 28.63
CA GLY A 359 3.94 4.46 29.81
C GLY A 359 4.97 5.53 30.14
N THR A 360 5.93 5.79 29.26
CA THR A 360 7.04 6.73 29.52
C THR A 360 6.91 8.08 28.83
N ILE A 361 5.75 8.36 28.22
CA ILE A 361 5.45 9.67 27.65
C ILE A 361 5.53 10.74 28.73
N SER A 362 6.27 11.80 28.45
CA SER A 362 6.46 12.92 29.37
C SER A 362 6.69 14.22 28.59
N ARG A 363 6.70 15.36 29.31
CA ARG A 363 6.98 16.70 28.74
C ARG A 363 6.10 17.03 27.52
N ILE A 364 4.82 16.65 27.60
CA ILE A 364 3.85 16.90 26.54
C ILE A 364 3.61 18.41 26.44
N LYS A 365 3.74 18.94 25.22
CA LYS A 365 3.47 20.34 24.91
C LYS A 365 2.67 20.41 23.61
N VAL A 366 1.49 21.00 23.67
CA VAL A 366 0.73 21.40 22.47
C VAL A 366 1.42 22.64 21.91
N GLN A 367 2.01 22.51 20.72
CA GLN A 367 2.78 23.59 20.10
C GLN A 367 1.88 24.55 19.30
N ALA A 368 0.78 24.03 18.75
CA ALA A 368 -0.18 24.81 17.98
C ALA A 368 -1.57 24.17 18.09
N LYS A 369 -2.63 24.99 18.03
CA LYS A 369 -4.05 24.61 17.99
C LYS A 369 -4.71 25.16 16.72
N ASN A 370 -5.83 24.56 16.31
CA ASN A 370 -6.78 25.10 15.35
C ASN A 370 -7.75 26.07 16.06
N GLU A 371 -8.59 26.76 15.28
CA GLU A 371 -9.61 27.69 15.82
C GLU A 371 -10.61 27.00 16.75
N ASP A 372 -10.90 25.72 16.51
CA ASP A 372 -11.79 24.88 17.32
C ASP A 372 -11.12 24.27 18.57
N GLY A 373 -9.86 24.64 18.86
CA GLY A 373 -9.08 24.12 19.98
C GLY A 373 -8.41 22.77 19.74
N SER A 374 -8.69 22.09 18.62
CA SER A 374 -8.03 20.83 18.28
C SER A 374 -6.53 21.03 18.04
N PRO A 375 -5.68 20.05 18.39
CA PRO A 375 -4.24 20.20 18.24
C PRO A 375 -3.83 20.23 16.76
N ARG A 376 -2.89 21.11 16.41
CA ARG A 376 -2.16 21.09 15.12
C ARG A 376 -0.80 20.41 15.23
N SER A 377 -0.14 20.57 16.38
CA SER A 377 1.09 19.85 16.66
C SER A 377 1.31 19.66 18.16
N VAL A 378 1.81 18.48 18.53
CA VAL A 378 2.12 18.09 19.90
C VAL A 378 3.54 17.54 19.93
N HIS A 379 4.34 18.02 20.87
CA HIS A 379 5.68 17.50 21.14
C HIS A 379 5.70 16.76 22.47
N ALA A 380 6.41 15.64 22.55
CA ALA A 380 6.61 14.90 23.80
C ALA A 380 7.97 14.19 23.83
N SER A 381 8.38 13.81 25.04
CA SER A 381 9.53 12.95 25.30
C SER A 381 9.07 11.52 25.63
N TYR A 382 9.88 10.54 25.25
CA TYR A 382 9.61 9.13 25.50
C TYR A 382 10.91 8.38 25.85
N ARG A 383 10.82 7.21 26.48
CA ARG A 383 11.99 6.36 26.74
C ARG A 383 11.98 5.11 25.88
N PHE A 384 13.16 4.64 25.51
CA PHE A 384 13.33 3.39 24.77
C PHE A 384 14.61 2.68 25.23
N THR A 385 14.66 1.38 25.01
CA THR A 385 15.84 0.55 25.29
C THR A 385 16.49 0.15 23.98
N SER A 386 17.81 0.33 23.86
CA SER A 386 18.59 -0.08 22.69
C SER A 386 19.88 -0.75 23.14
N LEU A 387 20.17 -1.95 22.61
CA LEU A 387 21.35 -2.75 23.02
C LEU A 387 21.48 -2.89 24.55
N GLY A 388 20.35 -3.09 25.24
CA GLY A 388 20.28 -3.24 26.70
C GLY A 388 20.46 -1.96 27.52
N LYS A 389 20.63 -0.79 26.90
CA LYS A 389 20.78 0.49 27.60
C LYS A 389 19.53 1.37 27.45
N PRO A 390 19.12 2.10 28.51
CA PRO A 390 18.00 3.03 28.43
C PRO A 390 18.42 4.35 27.78
N TYR A 391 17.55 4.88 26.91
CA TYR A 391 17.70 6.16 26.24
C TYR A 391 16.40 6.96 26.34
N SER A 392 16.51 8.26 26.08
CA SER A 392 15.36 9.15 25.92
C SER A 392 15.35 9.69 24.49
N GLY A 393 14.16 9.77 23.91
CA GLY A 393 13.90 10.39 22.62
C GLY A 393 12.78 11.39 22.72
N ASN A 394 12.50 12.04 21.61
CA ASN A 394 11.39 12.97 21.47
C ASN A 394 10.65 12.73 20.16
N VAL A 395 9.35 12.99 20.20
CA VAL A 395 8.45 12.85 19.06
C VAL A 395 7.67 14.14 18.88
N ARG A 396 7.49 14.54 17.62
CA ARG A 396 6.54 15.56 17.21
C ARG A 396 5.41 14.89 16.43
N LEU A 397 4.21 14.93 16.97
CA LEU A 397 2.98 14.56 16.28
C LEU A 397 2.42 15.81 15.61
N THR A 398 1.98 15.65 14.36
CA THR A 398 1.29 16.70 13.60
C THR A 398 -0.10 16.22 13.23
N PHE A 399 -1.00 17.19 13.08
CA PHE A 399 -2.39 16.97 12.75
C PHE A 399 -2.76 17.77 11.49
N TYR A 400 -3.64 17.22 10.68
CA TYR A 400 -4.28 17.89 9.56
C TYR A 400 -5.80 17.85 9.79
N ASP A 401 -6.45 19.01 9.79
CA ASP A 401 -7.87 19.15 10.13
C ASP A 401 -8.25 18.45 11.46
N GLY A 402 -7.38 18.57 12.46
CA GLY A 402 -7.57 17.97 13.79
C GLY A 402 -7.28 16.47 13.85
N ILE A 403 -6.89 15.81 12.75
CA ILE A 403 -6.63 14.36 12.70
C ILE A 403 -5.11 14.07 12.72
N PRO A 404 -4.62 13.12 13.55
CA PRO A 404 -3.21 12.72 13.55
C PRO A 404 -2.72 12.30 12.16
N GLN A 405 -1.63 12.91 11.68
CA GLN A 405 -1.14 12.73 10.31
C GLN A 405 0.28 12.17 10.23
N CYS A 406 1.22 12.72 11.00
CA CYS A 406 2.63 12.31 10.96
C CYS A 406 3.27 12.35 12.33
N LEU A 407 3.99 11.28 12.66
CA LEU A 407 4.94 11.19 13.77
C LEU A 407 6.36 11.44 13.24
N TYR A 408 7.06 12.40 13.84
CA TYR A 408 8.46 12.69 13.55
C TYR A 408 9.29 12.37 14.78
N PHE A 409 10.10 11.32 14.71
CA PHE A 409 10.98 10.90 15.81
C PHE A 409 12.32 11.66 15.74
N TYR A 410 12.99 11.81 16.87
CA TYR A 410 14.24 12.56 16.98
C TYR A 410 15.36 12.03 16.07
N ASP A 411 15.38 10.72 15.80
CA ASP A 411 16.35 10.04 14.95
C ASP A 411 15.95 10.03 13.46
N ALA A 412 14.74 10.47 13.15
CA ALA A 412 14.21 10.67 11.80
C ALA A 412 13.31 11.92 11.73
N PRO A 413 13.83 13.13 12.05
CA PRO A 413 13.00 14.32 12.28
C PRO A 413 12.36 14.88 11.01
N ARG A 414 12.84 14.46 9.84
CA ARG A 414 12.34 14.85 8.51
C ARG A 414 11.44 13.79 7.86
N THR A 415 11.34 12.60 8.45
CA THR A 415 10.56 11.49 7.88
C THR A 415 9.19 11.43 8.56
N CYS A 416 8.13 11.58 7.78
CA CYS A 416 6.77 11.32 8.28
C CYS A 416 6.59 9.82 8.49
N ARG A 417 6.34 9.41 9.74
CA ARG A 417 5.83 8.07 10.05
C ARG A 417 4.32 8.17 10.22
N HIS A 418 3.57 7.38 9.44
CA HIS A 418 2.12 7.39 9.52
C HIS A 418 1.63 6.84 10.87
N PRO A 419 0.66 7.51 11.52
CA PRO A 419 -0.11 6.96 12.62
C PRO A 419 -0.83 5.68 12.21
N SER A 420 -1.00 4.75 13.16
CA SER A 420 -1.83 3.55 12.92
C SER A 420 -3.28 3.97 12.60
N PRO A 421 -3.87 3.51 11.49
CA PRO A 421 -5.26 3.85 11.13
C PRO A 421 -6.27 3.46 12.22
N ARG A 422 -6.03 2.32 12.89
CA ARG A 422 -6.81 1.87 14.04
C ARG A 422 -6.86 2.92 15.16
N ILE A 423 -5.70 3.50 15.48
CA ILE A 423 -5.59 4.53 16.53
C ILE A 423 -6.20 5.84 16.06
N VAL A 424 -6.02 6.20 14.79
CA VAL A 424 -6.64 7.40 14.19
C VAL A 424 -8.16 7.31 14.26
N ARG A 425 -8.75 6.18 13.87
CA ARG A 425 -10.18 5.91 14.03
C ARG A 425 -10.63 6.00 15.49
N ASP A 426 -9.88 5.40 16.41
CA ASP A 426 -10.19 5.44 17.84
C ASP A 426 -10.16 6.89 18.38
N TYR A 427 -9.23 7.70 17.88
CA TYR A 427 -9.15 9.14 18.12
C TYR A 427 -10.36 9.90 17.55
N GLU A 428 -10.72 9.67 16.29
CA GLU A 428 -11.91 10.26 15.67
C GLU A 428 -13.20 9.92 16.44
N LYS A 429 -13.26 8.74 17.07
CA LYS A 429 -14.37 8.29 17.93
C LYS A 429 -14.30 8.81 19.37
N GLY A 430 -13.35 9.67 19.71
CA GLY A 430 -13.22 10.26 21.05
C GLY A 430 -12.73 9.29 22.12
N ARG A 431 -12.13 8.13 21.75
CA ARG A 431 -11.59 7.16 22.74
C ARG A 431 -10.37 7.67 23.52
N TYR A 432 -9.89 8.85 23.17
CA TYR A 432 -8.79 9.56 23.84
C TYR A 432 -9.25 10.83 24.56
N LEU A 433 -10.55 11.04 24.77
CA LEU A 433 -11.04 12.05 25.70
C LEU A 433 -10.75 11.64 27.15
N LYS A 434 -10.58 12.62 28.04
CA LYS A 434 -10.27 12.43 29.46
C LYS A 434 -11.45 11.91 30.27
#